data_AF-A0A7V7PMU7-F1
#
_entry.id   AF-A0A7V7PMU7-F1
#
_cell.length_a   1.000
_cell.length_b   1.000
_cell.length_c   1.000
_cell.angle_alpha   90.00
_cell.angle_beta   90.00
_cell.angle_gamma   90.00
#
_symmetry.space_group_name_H-M   'P 1'
#
loop_
_entity.id
_entity.type
_entity.pdbx_description
1 polymer ?
#
loop_
_entity_poly.entity_id
_entity_poly.type
_entity_poly.pdbx_seq_one_letter_code
_entity_poly.pdbx_strand_id
1 'polypeptide(L)'
;MSAMEKSLRRALDAGDAKDPAFRESIYAASERALERMLAQKPVDDAVAHVQRTRLAETINRVEDDFYARQTEAGAGEDGPAQHDPTLSLDPAYRDAHAYSTRDPGAEDDSRPANDGAFDLEPIFDTRSGDGPATGMAVAEPGAARAGKPAAVEPIHTSPRTRAADAAREATKRSNAQLRRFLLIALAVAAVLAAGIYFVYASASPSEPTGGADGAWIDLFDGKRLDALATPEGGRVEALATDATGGRAAVRFTPSGEAASLTVAVGEGVARSVDGRKVVVELAAGSPDGTARTFAVECRLGGRSVCGRQNFATARRSDTFVFDMEVPEGARAGDIAITPTEPSTAGLYLYAMRLRNG
;
A
#
# COMPACT_ATOMS: atom_id res chain seq x y z
N MET A 1 13.80 14.09 -10.41
CA MET A 1 12.88 14.06 -9.25
C MET A 1 11.52 14.62 -9.66
N SER A 2 10.44 13.83 -9.57
CA SER A 2 9.10 14.27 -9.98
C SER A 2 8.46 15.22 -8.95
N ALA A 3 7.41 15.97 -9.32
CA ALA A 3 6.70 16.85 -8.38
C ALA A 3 6.02 16.05 -7.25
N MET A 4 5.48 14.87 -7.59
CA MET A 4 4.88 13.93 -6.64
C MET A 4 5.91 13.39 -5.66
N GLU A 5 7.09 12.99 -6.15
CA GLU A 5 8.20 12.51 -5.33
C GLU A 5 8.68 13.57 -4.33
N LYS A 6 8.82 14.82 -4.79
CA LYS A 6 9.18 15.94 -3.92
C LYS A 6 8.15 16.18 -2.81
N SER A 7 6.86 16.03 -3.14
CA SER A 7 5.78 16.17 -2.16
C SER A 7 5.82 15.05 -1.12
N LEU A 8 6.07 13.81 -1.55
CA LEU A 8 6.16 12.65 -0.67
C LEU A 8 7.34 12.80 0.31
N ARG A 9 8.52 13.12 -0.21
CA ARG A 9 9.72 13.32 0.62
C ARG A 9 9.55 14.44 1.62
N ARG A 10 8.97 15.58 1.20
CA ARG A 10 8.65 16.67 2.12
C ARG A 10 7.69 16.24 3.24
N ALA A 11 6.69 15.43 2.92
CA ALA A 11 5.74 14.95 3.92
C ALA A 11 6.39 14.00 4.93
N LEU A 12 7.31 13.15 4.47
CA LEU A 12 8.11 12.26 5.34
C LEU A 12 9.09 13.05 6.21
N ASP A 13 9.80 14.02 5.62
CA ASP A 13 10.75 14.89 6.33
C ASP A 13 10.07 15.76 7.40
N ALA A 14 8.76 16.00 7.28
CA ALA A 14 7.98 16.77 8.25
C ALA A 14 7.62 15.98 9.52
N GLY A 15 7.86 14.67 9.56
CA GLY A 15 7.59 13.82 10.72
C GLY A 15 8.68 12.78 10.96
N ASP A 16 8.32 11.65 11.56
CA ASP A 16 9.28 10.57 11.87
C ASP A 16 9.37 9.56 10.72
N ALA A 17 10.15 9.90 9.70
CA ALA A 17 10.36 9.00 8.58
C ALA A 17 11.07 7.68 8.96
N LYS A 18 11.69 7.57 10.15
CA LYS A 18 12.32 6.31 10.58
C LYS A 18 11.27 5.31 11.06
N ASP A 19 10.16 5.78 11.61
CA ASP A 19 9.03 4.94 12.00
C ASP A 19 8.30 4.36 10.77
N PRO A 20 8.28 3.03 10.58
CA PRO A 20 7.56 2.39 9.48
C PRO A 20 6.05 2.72 9.46
N ALA A 21 5.42 2.81 10.64
CA ALA A 21 3.98 3.08 10.74
C ALA A 21 3.66 4.51 10.27
N PHE A 22 4.52 5.47 10.62
CA PHE A 22 4.40 6.85 10.11
C PHE A 22 4.53 6.89 8.58
N ARG A 23 5.55 6.23 7.99
CA ARG A 23 5.72 6.19 6.53
C ARG A 23 4.50 5.60 5.82
N GLU A 24 3.99 4.48 6.30
CA GLU A 24 2.79 3.84 5.76
C GLU A 24 1.59 4.79 5.77
N SER A 25 1.41 5.56 6.87
CA SER A 25 0.33 6.53 6.97
C SER A 25 0.40 7.64 5.90
N ILE A 26 1.62 8.10 5.57
CA ILE A 26 1.87 9.12 4.54
C ILE A 26 1.58 8.55 3.14
N TYR A 27 1.94 7.30 2.88
CA TYR A 27 1.64 6.62 1.61
C TYR A 27 0.14 6.42 1.43
N ALA A 28 -0.54 5.89 2.44
CA ALA A 28 -2.00 5.72 2.42
C ALA A 28 -2.73 7.05 2.25
N ALA A 29 -2.22 8.15 2.83
CA ALA A 29 -2.80 9.48 2.65
C ALA A 29 -2.61 10.01 1.21
N SER A 30 -1.45 9.72 0.61
CA SER A 30 -1.10 10.13 -0.75
C SER A 30 -1.94 9.40 -1.80
N GLU A 31 -2.15 8.10 -1.63
CA GLU A 31 -3.06 7.30 -2.46
C GLU A 31 -4.49 7.83 -2.38
N ARG A 32 -5.01 8.06 -1.17
CA ARG A 32 -6.34 8.66 -0.99
C ARG A 32 -6.45 10.04 -1.66
N ALA A 33 -5.37 10.83 -1.67
CA ALA A 33 -5.37 12.12 -2.35
C ALA A 33 -5.39 11.96 -3.89
N LEU A 34 -4.62 11.00 -4.42
CA LEU A 34 -4.64 10.64 -5.84
C LEU A 34 -6.05 10.19 -6.27
N GLU A 35 -6.68 9.28 -5.53
CA GLU A 35 -8.02 8.80 -5.85
C GLU A 35 -9.06 9.91 -5.81
N ARG A 36 -8.99 10.84 -4.84
CA ARG A 36 -9.88 12.01 -4.83
C ARG A 36 -9.65 12.90 -6.06
N MET A 37 -8.41 13.08 -6.50
CA MET A 37 -8.10 13.86 -7.69
C MET A 37 -8.64 13.18 -8.96
N LEU A 38 -8.46 11.86 -9.08
CA LEU A 38 -8.99 11.06 -10.19
C LEU A 38 -10.52 11.04 -10.21
N ALA A 39 -11.17 11.05 -9.04
CA ALA A 39 -12.63 11.12 -8.94
C ALA A 39 -13.20 12.50 -9.30
N GLN A 40 -12.45 13.58 -9.08
CA GLN A 40 -12.89 14.94 -9.39
C GLN A 40 -12.86 15.26 -10.89
N LYS A 41 -11.97 14.61 -11.65
CA LYS A 41 -11.83 14.81 -13.09
C LYS A 41 -11.98 13.47 -13.79
N PRO A 42 -13.05 13.25 -14.58
CA PRO A 42 -13.15 12.04 -15.38
C PRO A 42 -11.97 12.00 -16.36
N VAL A 43 -11.10 11.04 -16.13
CA VAL A 43 -9.97 10.70 -17.00
C VAL A 43 -10.21 9.29 -17.53
N ASP A 44 -9.58 8.96 -18.66
CA ASP A 44 -9.60 7.59 -19.18
C ASP A 44 -9.02 6.59 -18.15
N ASP A 45 -9.59 5.39 -18.09
CA ASP A 45 -9.20 4.36 -17.11
C ASP A 45 -7.73 3.95 -17.26
N ALA A 46 -7.19 3.92 -18.49
CA ALA A 46 -5.78 3.64 -18.72
C ALA A 46 -4.89 4.76 -18.18
N VAL A 47 -5.32 6.02 -18.31
CA VAL A 47 -4.60 7.17 -17.74
C VAL A 47 -4.65 7.14 -16.21
N ALA A 48 -5.81 6.83 -15.62
CA ALA A 48 -5.94 6.67 -14.18
C ALA A 48 -5.01 5.56 -13.65
N HIS A 49 -4.94 4.42 -14.36
CA HIS A 49 -4.03 3.33 -14.04
C HIS A 49 -2.57 3.80 -14.10
N VAL A 50 -2.15 4.49 -15.15
CA VAL A 50 -0.77 5.03 -15.27
C VAL A 50 -0.43 5.97 -14.10
N GLN A 51 -1.37 6.82 -13.66
CA GLN A 51 -1.12 7.70 -12.51
C GLN A 51 -0.93 6.91 -11.21
N ARG A 52 -1.70 5.84 -10.99
CA ARG A 52 -1.57 4.94 -9.84
C ARG A 52 -0.24 4.19 -9.86
N THR A 53 0.14 3.62 -11.00
CA THR A 53 1.45 2.96 -11.18
C THR A 53 2.60 3.92 -10.90
N ARG A 54 2.51 5.16 -11.39
CA ARG A 54 3.53 6.19 -11.17
C ARG A 54 3.69 6.55 -9.68
N LEU A 55 2.61 6.60 -8.92
CA LEU A 55 2.67 6.80 -7.47
C LEU A 55 3.35 5.62 -6.77
N ALA A 56 2.97 4.39 -7.11
CA ALA A 56 3.57 3.18 -6.54
C ALA A 56 5.08 3.09 -6.80
N GLU A 57 5.52 3.34 -8.04
CA GLU A 57 6.95 3.41 -8.38
C GLU A 57 7.70 4.52 -7.63
N THR A 58 7.01 5.62 -7.32
CA THR A 58 7.59 6.71 -6.54
C THR A 58 7.76 6.32 -5.08
N ILE A 59 6.78 5.61 -4.50
CA ILE A 59 6.85 5.07 -3.14
C ILE A 59 8.00 4.07 -3.01
N ASN A 60 8.09 3.09 -3.92
CA ASN A 60 9.15 2.08 -3.89
C ASN A 60 10.55 2.71 -3.93
N ARG A 61 10.76 3.67 -4.84
CA ARG A 61 12.03 4.41 -4.94
C ARG A 61 12.37 5.18 -3.66
N VAL A 62 11.37 5.75 -3.00
CA VAL A 62 11.58 6.47 -1.74
C VAL A 62 11.94 5.49 -0.63
N GLU A 63 11.27 4.34 -0.52
CA GLU A 63 11.62 3.30 0.44
C GLU A 63 13.03 2.73 0.19
N ASP A 64 13.40 2.43 -1.05
CA ASP A 64 14.75 1.96 -1.42
C ASP A 64 15.82 2.96 -0.96
N ASP A 65 15.60 4.26 -1.19
CA ASP A 65 16.48 5.32 -0.70
C ASP A 65 16.55 5.35 0.84
N PHE A 66 15.45 5.09 1.54
CA PHE A 66 15.43 5.01 3.01
C PHE A 66 16.20 3.81 3.52
N TYR A 67 16.06 2.64 2.90
CA TYR A 67 16.83 1.44 3.25
C TYR A 67 18.33 1.62 2.96
N ALA A 68 18.67 2.20 1.80
CA ALA A 68 20.05 2.52 1.46
C ALA A 68 20.68 3.47 2.49
N ARG A 69 20.01 4.57 2.85
CA ARG A 69 20.50 5.52 3.85
C ARG A 69 20.57 4.95 5.26
N GLN A 70 19.65 4.06 5.64
CA GLN A 70 19.73 3.37 6.93
C GLN A 70 20.90 2.39 6.98
N THR A 71 21.21 1.73 5.86
CA THR A 71 22.37 0.85 5.73
C THR A 71 23.68 1.64 5.79
N GLU A 72 23.74 2.79 5.13
CA GLU A 72 24.88 3.72 5.20
C GLU A 72 25.03 4.38 6.57
N ALA A 73 23.93 4.72 7.25
CA ALA A 73 23.94 5.32 8.58
C ALA A 73 24.19 4.29 9.71
N GLY A 74 23.83 3.03 9.50
CA GLY A 74 24.10 1.90 10.42
C GLY A 74 25.49 1.29 10.28
N ALA A 75 26.34 1.82 9.39
CA ALA A 75 27.74 1.41 9.25
C ALA A 75 28.69 2.08 10.28
N GLY A 76 28.16 2.87 11.22
CA GLY A 76 28.89 3.41 12.37
C GLY A 76 28.29 2.91 13.68
N GLU A 77 29.13 2.24 14.47
CA GLU A 77 28.90 1.69 15.82
C GLU A 77 28.25 0.28 15.88
N ASP A 78 29.15 -0.70 16.02
CA ASP A 78 29.02 -2.06 16.56
C ASP A 78 28.09 -3.07 15.83
N GLY A 79 28.71 -3.93 14.99
CA GLY A 79 28.09 -5.12 14.39
C GLY A 79 27.79 -6.25 15.40
N PRO A 80 27.10 -7.35 15.01
CA PRO A 80 27.46 -8.10 13.79
C PRO A 80 26.27 -8.65 12.96
N ALA A 81 26.39 -8.53 11.65
CA ALA A 81 26.24 -9.62 10.69
C ALA A 81 26.78 -9.09 9.36
N GLN A 82 28.06 -9.36 9.11
CA GLN A 82 28.61 -9.19 7.78
C GLN A 82 27.82 -10.13 6.86
N HIS A 83 26.96 -9.55 6.04
CA HIS A 83 26.57 -10.20 4.79
C HIS A 83 27.86 -10.26 3.96
N ASP A 84 28.45 -11.44 3.89
CA ASP A 84 29.59 -11.71 3.03
C ASP A 84 29.19 -11.40 1.57
N PRO A 85 29.75 -10.37 0.92
CA PRO A 85 29.44 -10.08 -0.47
C PRO A 85 30.25 -10.98 -1.42
N THR A 86 30.97 -11.99 -0.93
CA THR A 86 31.66 -12.97 -1.77
C THR A 86 30.89 -14.28 -1.87
N LEU A 87 29.69 -14.21 -2.47
CA LEU A 87 29.29 -15.30 -3.36
C LEU A 87 30.31 -15.33 -4.49
N SER A 88 31.30 -16.20 -4.34
CA SER A 88 32.23 -16.61 -5.40
C SER A 88 31.37 -17.06 -6.58
N LEU A 89 31.18 -16.15 -7.54
CA LEU A 89 30.73 -16.51 -8.88
C LEU A 89 31.68 -17.59 -9.38
N ASP A 90 31.13 -18.78 -9.59
CA ASP A 90 31.81 -19.90 -10.23
C ASP A 90 32.55 -19.39 -11.49
N PRO A 91 33.83 -19.75 -11.72
CA PRO A 91 34.58 -19.36 -12.92
C PRO A 91 33.82 -19.63 -14.23
N ALA A 92 32.86 -20.55 -14.23
CA ALA A 92 31.97 -20.83 -15.35
C ALA A 92 31.08 -19.65 -15.79
N TYR A 93 30.88 -18.62 -14.95
CA TYR A 93 30.10 -17.44 -15.32
C TYR A 93 30.93 -16.41 -16.12
N ARG A 94 32.26 -16.46 -16.06
CA ARG A 94 33.13 -15.46 -16.69
C ARG A 94 33.37 -15.71 -18.18
N ASP A 95 33.24 -16.96 -18.63
CA ASP A 95 33.46 -17.35 -20.02
C ASP A 95 32.25 -17.15 -20.94
N ALA A 96 31.05 -16.92 -20.38
CA ALA A 96 29.82 -16.74 -21.16
C ALA A 96 29.61 -15.33 -21.73
N HIS A 97 30.48 -14.37 -21.39
CA HIS A 97 30.34 -12.96 -21.81
C HIS A 97 31.56 -12.36 -22.53
N ALA A 98 32.47 -13.20 -23.02
CA ALA A 98 33.63 -12.77 -23.80
C ALA A 98 33.48 -13.05 -25.31
N TYR A 99 32.39 -12.60 -25.95
CA TYR A 99 32.25 -12.36 -27.40
C TYR A 99 30.93 -11.57 -27.56
N SER A 100 30.88 -10.31 -28.02
CA SER A 100 31.16 -9.90 -29.39
C SER A 100 31.16 -8.37 -29.46
N THR A 101 32.34 -7.76 -29.64
CA THR A 101 32.45 -6.54 -30.44
C THR A 101 32.78 -6.99 -31.86
N ARG A 102 31.77 -7.07 -32.72
CA ARG A 102 32.00 -7.21 -34.16
C ARG A 102 31.17 -6.20 -34.93
N ASP A 103 31.91 -5.25 -35.47
CA ASP A 103 31.60 -4.29 -36.51
C ASP A 103 30.96 -4.96 -37.75
N PRO A 104 29.90 -4.37 -38.34
CA PRO A 104 29.55 -4.64 -39.72
C PRO A 104 29.54 -3.34 -40.54
N GLY A 105 30.63 -3.13 -41.30
CA GLY A 105 30.63 -2.31 -42.51
C GLY A 105 30.42 -3.17 -43.77
N ALA A 106 29.87 -2.52 -44.81
CA ALA A 106 29.60 -2.96 -46.21
C ALA A 106 28.24 -3.68 -46.43
N GLU A 107 27.19 -2.97 -46.88
CA GLU A 107 26.75 -2.74 -48.30
C GLU A 107 26.09 -4.02 -48.88
N ASP A 108 24.85 -4.05 -49.39
CA ASP A 108 24.28 -3.22 -50.48
C ASP A 108 22.73 -3.39 -50.62
N ASP A 109 22.12 -2.33 -51.17
CA ASP A 109 20.83 -2.12 -51.86
C ASP A 109 19.52 -2.87 -51.52
N SER A 110 18.51 -2.08 -51.08
CA SER A 110 17.29 -1.80 -51.88
C SER A 110 16.22 -1.04 -51.07
N ARG A 111 15.97 0.21 -51.46
CA ARG A 111 14.79 1.07 -51.12
C ARG A 111 13.63 0.76 -52.09
N PRO A 112 12.33 1.03 -51.77
CA PRO A 112 11.78 2.40 -51.59
C PRO A 112 10.79 2.55 -50.40
N ALA A 113 10.86 3.63 -49.63
CA ALA A 113 10.03 4.86 -49.70
C ALA A 113 8.51 4.66 -49.45
N ASN A 114 8.06 4.95 -48.23
CA ASN A 114 6.85 5.73 -47.98
C ASN A 114 6.94 6.40 -46.59
N ASP A 115 6.29 7.55 -46.52
CA ASP A 115 6.48 8.74 -45.72
C ASP A 115 5.25 8.95 -44.83
N GLY A 116 5.45 9.36 -43.59
CA GLY A 116 4.37 9.52 -42.63
C GLY A 116 4.85 9.94 -41.26
N ALA A 117 5.50 11.10 -41.19
CA ALA A 117 5.81 11.79 -39.94
C ALA A 117 4.50 12.25 -39.28
N PHE A 118 4.28 11.83 -38.03
CA PHE A 118 3.29 12.44 -37.15
C PHE A 118 4.02 12.99 -35.92
N ASP A 119 4.35 14.28 -36.03
CA ASP A 119 4.68 15.15 -34.91
C ASP A 119 3.39 15.51 -34.17
N LEU A 120 3.36 15.28 -32.85
CA LEU A 120 2.35 15.85 -31.96
C LEU A 120 3.06 16.51 -30.78
N GLU A 121 3.27 17.82 -30.92
CA GLU A 121 3.56 18.73 -29.82
C GLU A 121 2.29 18.97 -28.97
N PRO A 122 2.41 19.16 -27.64
CA PRO A 122 1.28 19.46 -26.77
C PRO A 122 0.92 20.95 -26.76
N ILE A 123 -0.35 21.24 -27.04
CA ILE A 123 -0.96 22.57 -26.94
C ILE A 123 -1.13 22.95 -25.46
N PHE A 124 -0.34 23.92 -25.00
CA PHE A 124 -0.61 24.70 -23.78
C PHE A 124 -1.21 26.05 -24.19
N ASP A 125 -2.47 26.30 -23.85
CA ASP A 125 -3.04 27.65 -23.90
C ASP A 125 -2.92 28.29 -22.51
N THR A 126 -1.98 29.24 -22.40
CA THR A 126 -1.88 30.17 -21.29
C THR A 126 -2.19 31.55 -21.85
N ARG A 127 -3.33 32.13 -21.47
CA ARG A 127 -3.59 33.55 -21.69
C ARG A 127 -3.96 34.24 -20.39
N SER A 128 -2.92 34.78 -19.76
CA SER A 128 -2.97 35.87 -18.80
C SER A 128 -2.47 37.14 -19.49
N GLY A 129 -3.10 38.27 -19.17
CA GLY A 129 -2.57 39.62 -19.35
C GLY A 129 -3.02 40.35 -20.61
N ASP A 130 -3.92 41.33 -20.48
CA ASP A 130 -3.50 42.75 -20.41
C ASP A 130 -4.72 43.68 -20.23
N GLY A 131 -4.62 44.63 -19.29
CA GLY A 131 -5.46 45.84 -19.23
C GLY A 131 -4.99 46.88 -20.27
N PRO A 132 -5.32 48.20 -20.18
CA PRO A 132 -5.92 48.93 -19.06
C PRO A 132 -6.98 50.02 -19.41
N ALA A 133 -7.57 50.59 -18.33
CA ALA A 133 -7.91 52.00 -18.09
C ALA A 133 -9.09 52.75 -18.79
N THR A 134 -9.76 53.53 -17.92
CA THR A 134 -10.30 54.92 -18.06
C THR A 134 -11.74 55.20 -18.51
N GLY A 135 -12.40 56.05 -17.70
CA GLY A 135 -13.55 56.92 -18.01
C GLY A 135 -14.92 56.24 -17.79
N MET A 136 -15.93 56.79 -17.13
CA MET A 136 -16.25 58.19 -16.85
C MET A 136 -17.39 58.22 -15.81
N ALA A 137 -17.38 59.24 -14.95
CA ALA A 137 -18.42 59.52 -13.96
C ALA A 137 -19.67 60.15 -14.57
N VAL A 138 -20.86 59.89 -14.01
CA VAL A 138 -22.00 60.83 -14.01
C VAL A 138 -22.77 60.72 -12.68
N ALA A 139 -22.63 61.80 -11.89
CA ALA A 139 -23.59 62.52 -11.05
C ALA A 139 -24.72 61.83 -10.23
N GLU A 140 -24.61 62.06 -8.91
CA GLU A 140 -25.65 62.29 -7.86
C GLU A 140 -26.73 63.35 -8.26
N PRO A 141 -27.80 63.70 -7.45
CA PRO A 141 -27.95 63.60 -5.98
C PRO A 141 -29.37 63.33 -5.40
N GLY A 142 -29.49 63.18 -4.07
CA GLY A 142 -30.79 63.26 -3.39
C GLY A 142 -30.84 63.11 -1.87
N ALA A 143 -30.63 64.23 -1.16
CA ALA A 143 -31.22 64.65 0.14
C ALA A 143 -30.91 63.84 1.43
N ALA A 144 -30.08 64.39 2.32
CA ALA A 144 -30.45 65.19 3.53
C ALA A 144 -30.77 64.31 4.77
N ARG A 145 -30.19 64.52 5.96
CA ARG A 145 -30.21 65.77 6.73
C ARG A 145 -29.25 65.70 7.94
N ALA A 146 -28.52 66.81 8.17
CA ALA A 146 -28.11 67.52 9.40
C ALA A 146 -27.86 66.76 10.74
N GLY A 147 -26.90 67.10 11.59
CA GLY A 147 -26.00 68.27 11.66
C GLY A 147 -24.99 68.18 12.82
N LYS A 148 -23.92 68.98 12.70
CA LYS A 148 -22.71 69.20 13.53
C LYS A 148 -22.96 70.33 14.59
N PRO A 149 -21.98 70.88 15.35
CA PRO A 149 -20.67 70.42 15.86
C PRO A 149 -20.28 70.89 17.31
N ALA A 150 -19.07 70.52 17.73
CA ALA A 150 -18.05 71.31 18.47
C ALA A 150 -18.01 71.37 20.03
N ALA A 151 -16.90 70.78 20.53
CA ALA A 151 -16.00 71.10 21.64
C ALA A 151 -16.24 72.33 22.54
N VAL A 152 -16.17 72.10 23.87
CA VAL A 152 -15.66 73.03 24.91
C VAL A 152 -15.06 72.20 26.07
N GLU A 153 -13.81 72.47 26.44
CA GLU A 153 -13.15 72.13 27.73
C GLU A 153 -13.21 73.37 28.66
N PRO A 154 -12.83 73.31 29.96
CA PRO A 154 -13.00 72.30 31.02
C PRO A 154 -13.74 72.95 32.24
N ILE A 155 -13.94 72.26 33.38
CA ILE A 155 -13.76 72.70 34.79
C ILE A 155 -14.33 71.60 35.73
N HIS A 156 -13.55 71.29 36.76
CA HIS A 156 -13.75 70.30 37.81
C HIS A 156 -15.02 70.47 38.67
N THR A 157 -15.67 69.32 38.97
CA THR A 157 -16.32 69.10 40.28
C THR A 157 -16.06 67.66 40.72
N SER A 158 -15.71 67.52 41.99
CA SER A 158 -15.15 66.34 42.63
C SER A 158 -16.25 65.47 43.29
N PRO A 159 -15.95 64.53 44.22
CA PRO A 159 -15.88 63.12 43.90
C PRO A 159 -16.70 62.29 44.90
N ARG A 160 -17.83 61.69 44.51
CA ARG A 160 -18.46 60.60 45.29
C ARG A 160 -19.65 60.06 44.52
N THR A 161 -19.84 58.74 44.65
CA THR A 161 -21.02 57.96 44.25
C THR A 161 -21.22 57.69 42.75
N ARG A 162 -20.26 57.02 42.09
CA ARG A 162 -20.59 56.07 40.98
C ARG A 162 -19.67 54.85 40.86
N ALA A 163 -18.76 54.64 41.82
CA ALA A 163 -17.85 53.49 41.86
C ALA A 163 -18.50 52.20 42.40
N ALA A 164 -19.83 52.10 42.49
CA ALA A 164 -20.51 50.93 43.06
C ALA A 164 -21.25 50.06 42.02
N ASP A 165 -21.48 50.54 40.80
CA ASP A 165 -22.27 49.78 39.81
C ASP A 165 -21.44 49.17 38.66
N ALA A 166 -20.19 49.59 38.47
CA ALA A 166 -19.31 49.02 37.43
C ALA A 166 -18.54 47.75 37.87
N ALA A 167 -18.62 47.36 39.14
CA ALA A 167 -17.84 46.25 39.70
C ALA A 167 -18.64 44.94 39.87
N ARG A 168 -19.93 44.90 39.49
CA ARG A 168 -20.78 43.69 39.60
C ARG A 168 -21.03 42.94 38.28
N GLU A 169 -20.52 43.42 37.15
CA GLU A 169 -20.60 42.70 35.87
C GLU A 169 -19.29 42.01 35.41
N ALA A 170 -18.18 42.18 36.14
CA ALA A 170 -16.89 41.62 35.73
C ALA A 170 -16.68 40.14 36.13
N THR A 171 -17.47 39.59 37.05
CA THR A 171 -17.19 38.25 37.65
C THR A 171 -18.15 37.13 37.27
N LYS A 172 -19.16 37.40 36.42
CA LYS A 172 -20.14 36.36 36.00
C LYS A 172 -19.90 35.78 34.60
N ARG A 173 -19.07 36.43 33.76
CA ARG A 173 -18.74 35.97 32.39
C ARG A 173 -17.57 34.98 32.31
N SER A 174 -16.68 34.94 33.31
CA SER A 174 -15.52 34.02 33.30
C SER A 174 -15.91 32.56 33.58
N ASN A 175 -16.92 32.32 34.42
CA ASN A 175 -17.36 30.96 34.75
C ASN A 175 -18.11 30.26 33.60
N ALA A 176 -18.74 31.00 32.70
CA ALA A 176 -19.42 30.42 31.54
C ALA A 176 -18.43 29.97 30.47
N GLN A 177 -17.34 30.72 30.26
CA GLN A 177 -16.27 30.32 29.35
C GLN A 177 -15.48 29.13 29.91
N LEU A 178 -15.14 29.14 31.20
CA LEU A 178 -14.45 28.01 31.83
C LEU A 178 -15.26 26.71 31.79
N ARG A 179 -16.58 26.78 32.01
CA ARG A 179 -17.48 25.61 31.87
C ARG A 179 -17.54 25.10 30.42
N ARG A 180 -17.55 25.99 29.42
CA ARG A 180 -17.52 25.60 28.01
C ARG A 180 -16.19 24.93 27.64
N PHE A 181 -15.06 25.48 28.09
CA PHE A 181 -13.76 24.86 27.88
C PHE A 181 -13.66 23.48 28.52
N LEU A 182 -14.21 23.31 29.74
CA LEU A 182 -14.19 22.02 30.43
C LEU A 182 -15.06 20.97 29.73
N LEU A 183 -16.22 21.35 29.19
CA LEU A 183 -17.07 20.45 28.40
C LEU A 183 -16.41 20.05 27.07
N ILE A 184 -15.75 20.98 26.38
CA ILE A 184 -15.01 20.69 25.15
C ILE A 184 -13.82 19.76 25.45
N ALA A 185 -13.06 20.02 26.50
CA ALA A 185 -11.94 19.17 26.91
C ALA A 185 -12.39 17.75 27.25
N LEU A 186 -13.53 17.59 27.93
CA LEU A 186 -14.09 16.27 28.27
C LEU A 186 -14.60 15.53 27.02
N ALA A 187 -15.22 16.24 26.07
CA ALA A 187 -15.62 15.65 24.79
C ALA A 187 -14.41 15.20 23.95
N VAL A 188 -13.35 16.00 23.89
CA VAL A 188 -12.10 15.62 23.21
C VAL A 188 -11.45 14.42 23.90
N ALA A 189 -11.38 14.40 25.23
CA ALA A 189 -10.87 13.26 25.98
C ALA A 189 -11.69 11.98 25.74
N ALA A 190 -13.02 12.09 25.64
CA ALA A 190 -13.88 10.96 25.32
C ALA A 190 -13.65 10.43 23.90
N VAL A 191 -13.46 11.32 22.91
CA VAL A 191 -13.15 10.94 21.52
C VAL A 191 -11.76 10.31 21.42
N LEU A 192 -10.77 10.83 22.15
CA LEU A 192 -9.43 10.24 22.20
C LEU A 192 -9.45 8.87 22.89
N ALA A 193 -10.19 8.72 24.00
CA ALA A 193 -10.36 7.43 24.66
C ALA A 193 -11.10 6.42 23.76
N ALA A 194 -12.13 6.85 23.04
CA ALA A 194 -12.82 6.01 22.06
C ALA A 194 -11.93 5.64 20.87
N GLY A 195 -11.10 6.58 20.39
CA GLY A 195 -10.11 6.33 19.33
C GLY A 195 -9.05 5.33 19.77
N ILE A 196 -8.50 5.49 20.98
CA ILE A 196 -7.55 4.54 21.57
C ILE A 196 -8.22 3.17 21.77
N TYR A 197 -9.45 3.11 22.28
CA TYR A 197 -10.19 1.86 22.41
C TYR A 197 -10.44 1.19 21.04
N PHE A 198 -10.77 1.97 20.01
CA PHE A 198 -10.98 1.43 18.66
C PHE A 198 -9.68 0.94 18.02
N VAL A 199 -8.55 1.61 18.27
CA VAL A 199 -7.21 1.14 17.88
C VAL A 199 -6.84 -0.13 18.63
N TYR A 200 -7.11 -0.24 19.94
CA TYR A 200 -6.89 -1.48 20.70
C TYR A 200 -7.83 -2.62 20.30
N ALA A 201 -9.07 -2.32 19.88
CA ALA A 201 -10.03 -3.33 19.42
C ALA A 201 -9.77 -3.80 17.96
N SER A 202 -9.11 -2.98 17.14
CA SER A 202 -8.71 -3.34 15.77
C SER A 202 -7.29 -3.89 15.70
N ALA A 203 -6.42 -3.54 16.66
CA ALA A 203 -5.15 -4.19 16.94
C ALA A 203 -5.36 -5.36 17.91
N SER A 204 -6.26 -6.27 17.59
CA SER A 204 -6.10 -7.64 18.06
C SER A 204 -5.00 -8.23 17.18
N PRO A 205 -3.78 -8.48 17.69
CA PRO A 205 -2.87 -9.39 16.99
C PRO A 205 -3.68 -10.66 16.76
N SER A 206 -3.75 -11.11 15.51
CA SER A 206 -4.22 -12.46 15.21
C SER A 206 -3.20 -13.41 15.80
N GLU A 207 -3.29 -13.63 17.12
CA GLU A 207 -2.78 -14.83 17.75
C GLU A 207 -3.30 -16.00 16.91
N PRO A 208 -2.47 -16.98 16.56
CA PRO A 208 -2.98 -18.20 15.98
C PRO A 208 -3.88 -18.82 17.04
N THR A 209 -5.19 -18.65 16.90
CA THR A 209 -6.18 -19.27 17.77
C THR A 209 -6.15 -20.77 17.54
N GLY A 210 -5.15 -21.42 18.13
CA GLY A 210 -5.24 -22.82 18.47
C GLY A 210 -6.28 -22.95 19.56
N GLY A 211 -7.50 -23.38 19.21
CA GLY A 211 -8.49 -23.74 20.22
C GLY A 211 -9.95 -23.49 19.86
N ALA A 212 -10.40 -23.95 18.70
CA ALA A 212 -11.78 -24.43 18.57
C ALA A 212 -11.78 -25.55 17.53
N ASP A 213 -12.25 -26.73 17.91
CA ASP A 213 -12.41 -27.84 16.97
C ASP A 213 -13.27 -27.38 15.79
N GLY A 214 -12.67 -27.37 14.58
CA GLY A 214 -13.31 -26.94 13.34
C GLY A 214 -13.05 -25.49 12.90
N ALA A 215 -12.28 -24.69 13.66
CA ALA A 215 -11.84 -23.37 13.19
C ALA A 215 -10.81 -23.49 12.04
N TRP A 216 -10.93 -22.60 11.05
CA TRP A 216 -9.97 -22.51 9.95
C TRP A 216 -8.71 -21.76 10.39
N ILE A 217 -7.56 -22.32 10.05
CA ILE A 217 -6.23 -21.75 10.23
C ILE A 217 -5.72 -21.36 8.84
N ASP A 218 -5.47 -20.07 8.62
CA ASP A 218 -4.97 -19.58 7.35
C ASP A 218 -3.46 -19.86 7.21
N LEU A 219 -3.09 -20.61 6.18
CA LEU A 219 -1.69 -20.82 5.76
C LEU A 219 -1.23 -19.70 4.82
N PHE A 220 -2.13 -19.22 3.97
CA PHE A 220 -1.91 -18.13 3.04
C PHE A 220 -3.22 -17.40 2.75
N ASP A 221 -3.19 -16.08 2.66
CA ASP A 221 -4.37 -15.20 2.54
C ASP A 221 -4.33 -14.27 1.33
N GLY A 222 -3.40 -14.51 0.41
CA GLY A 222 -3.18 -13.65 -0.76
C GLY A 222 -2.21 -12.50 -0.52
N LYS A 223 -1.78 -12.25 0.73
CA LYS A 223 -0.97 -11.09 1.11
C LYS A 223 0.39 -11.46 1.72
N ARG A 224 0.46 -12.60 2.42
CA ARG A 224 1.70 -13.09 3.07
C ARG A 224 2.69 -13.72 2.09
N LEU A 225 3.48 -12.90 1.41
CA LEU A 225 4.51 -13.36 0.47
C LEU A 225 5.64 -14.15 1.15
N ASP A 226 5.91 -13.87 2.43
CA ASP A 226 6.87 -14.58 3.27
C ASP A 226 6.48 -16.04 3.54
N ALA A 227 5.20 -16.38 3.39
CA ALA A 227 4.72 -17.77 3.46
C ALA A 227 4.97 -18.57 2.16
N LEU A 228 5.51 -17.94 1.11
CA LEU A 228 5.69 -18.53 -0.21
C LEU A 228 7.17 -18.73 -0.56
N ALA A 229 7.47 -19.84 -1.24
CA ALA A 229 8.78 -20.06 -1.87
C ALA A 229 8.65 -20.79 -3.20
N THR A 230 9.66 -20.66 -4.07
CA THR A 230 9.72 -21.31 -5.39
C THR A 230 11.00 -22.13 -5.54
N PRO A 231 11.12 -23.27 -4.84
CA PRO A 231 12.39 -23.99 -4.72
C PRO A 231 12.93 -24.50 -6.05
N GLU A 232 12.05 -24.92 -6.96
CA GLU A 232 12.39 -25.40 -8.31
C GLU A 232 12.27 -24.29 -9.38
N GLY A 233 12.21 -23.03 -8.95
CA GLY A 233 12.09 -21.87 -9.81
C GLY A 233 10.66 -21.43 -10.11
N GLY A 234 10.56 -20.32 -10.82
CA GLY A 234 9.33 -19.60 -11.11
C GLY A 234 9.34 -18.20 -10.50
N ARG A 235 8.29 -17.44 -10.80
CA ARG A 235 8.13 -16.07 -10.34
C ARG A 235 6.78 -15.89 -9.65
N VAL A 236 6.79 -15.22 -8.51
CA VAL A 236 5.59 -14.87 -7.75
C VAL A 236 5.39 -13.36 -7.81
N GLU A 237 4.22 -12.92 -8.26
CA GLU A 237 3.85 -11.51 -8.37
C GLU A 237 2.58 -11.26 -7.56
N ALA A 238 2.61 -10.31 -6.62
CA ALA A 238 1.40 -9.90 -5.92
C ALA A 238 0.45 -9.17 -6.88
N LEU A 239 -0.82 -9.54 -6.85
CA LEU A 239 -1.86 -8.84 -7.62
C LEU A 239 -2.47 -7.75 -6.75
N ALA A 240 -2.54 -6.54 -7.28
CA ALA A 240 -3.21 -5.45 -6.60
C ALA A 240 -4.70 -5.80 -6.37
N THR A 241 -5.15 -5.66 -5.13
CA THR A 241 -6.57 -5.63 -4.81
C THR A 241 -7.18 -4.40 -5.46
N ASP A 242 -8.17 -4.58 -6.32
CA ASP A 242 -8.87 -3.44 -6.93
C ASP A 242 -9.67 -2.63 -5.88
N ALA A 243 -10.05 -1.41 -6.25
CA ALA A 243 -10.82 -0.50 -5.38
C ALA A 243 -12.25 -1.01 -5.06
N THR A 244 -12.70 -2.06 -5.74
CA THR A 244 -13.94 -2.80 -5.46
C THR A 244 -13.76 -3.90 -4.40
N GLY A 245 -12.56 -4.08 -3.86
CA GLY A 245 -12.27 -5.06 -2.82
C GLY A 245 -12.02 -6.46 -3.35
N GLY A 246 -11.48 -6.60 -4.56
CA GLY A 246 -11.06 -7.88 -5.14
C GLY A 246 -10.18 -8.69 -4.18
N ARG A 247 -10.35 -10.01 -4.15
CA ARG A 247 -9.56 -10.87 -3.25
C ARG A 247 -8.06 -10.71 -3.57
N ALA A 248 -7.27 -10.42 -2.55
CA ALA A 248 -5.81 -10.45 -2.65
C ALA A 248 -5.37 -11.81 -3.18
N ALA A 249 -4.39 -11.82 -4.06
CA ALA A 249 -3.87 -13.01 -4.68
C ALA A 249 -2.44 -12.80 -5.15
N VAL A 250 -1.75 -13.90 -5.42
CA VAL A 250 -0.48 -13.89 -6.14
C VAL A 250 -0.63 -14.63 -7.46
N ARG A 251 0.16 -14.22 -8.44
CA ARG A 251 0.36 -14.93 -9.69
C ARG A 251 1.67 -15.68 -9.62
N PHE A 252 1.60 -17.00 -9.78
CA PHE A 252 2.77 -17.85 -9.96
C PHE A 252 2.97 -18.15 -11.45
N THR A 253 4.13 -17.78 -11.98
CA THR A 253 4.54 -18.10 -13.35
C THR A 253 5.70 -19.09 -13.30
N PRO A 254 5.52 -20.35 -13.71
CA PRO A 254 6.57 -21.37 -13.65
C PRO A 254 7.73 -21.08 -14.61
N SER A 255 8.97 -21.40 -14.22
CA SER A 255 10.18 -21.25 -15.04
C SER A 255 10.79 -22.59 -15.45
N GLY A 256 9.96 -23.54 -15.88
CA GLY A 256 10.35 -24.90 -16.24
C GLY A 256 9.26 -25.90 -15.84
N GLU A 257 9.43 -27.16 -16.23
CA GLU A 257 8.44 -28.22 -15.95
C GLU A 257 8.41 -28.65 -14.48
N ALA A 258 9.52 -28.48 -13.76
CA ALA A 258 9.63 -28.81 -12.34
C ALA A 258 9.23 -27.64 -11.42
N ALA A 259 9.00 -26.44 -11.95
CA ALA A 259 8.76 -25.24 -11.17
C ALA A 259 7.50 -25.37 -10.30
N SER A 260 7.67 -25.23 -8.99
CA SER A 260 6.56 -25.30 -8.03
C SER A 260 6.47 -24.05 -7.16
N LEU A 261 5.26 -23.75 -6.72
CA LEU A 261 4.99 -22.78 -5.67
C LEU A 261 4.73 -23.54 -4.37
N THR A 262 5.51 -23.28 -3.33
CA THR A 262 5.34 -23.88 -2.01
C THR A 262 4.73 -22.89 -1.03
N VAL A 263 3.76 -23.34 -0.24
CA VAL A 263 3.17 -22.60 0.87
C VAL A 263 3.66 -23.21 2.17
N ALA A 264 4.29 -22.41 3.04
CA ALA A 264 4.85 -22.89 4.29
C ALA A 264 3.77 -23.31 5.30
N VAL A 265 3.94 -24.48 5.89
CA VAL A 265 3.21 -24.94 7.08
C VAL A 265 4.12 -24.72 8.29
N GLY A 266 3.93 -23.58 8.94
CA GLY A 266 4.72 -23.18 10.10
C GLY A 266 4.54 -24.11 11.30
N GLU A 267 5.50 -24.06 12.23
CA GLU A 267 5.51 -24.97 13.37
C GLU A 267 4.33 -24.81 14.32
N GLY A 268 3.85 -23.59 14.50
CA GLY A 268 2.63 -23.34 15.27
C GLY A 268 1.44 -24.11 14.72
N VAL A 269 1.28 -24.12 13.39
CA VAL A 269 0.18 -24.81 12.71
C VAL A 269 0.37 -26.32 12.77
N ALA A 270 1.56 -26.82 12.44
CA ALA A 270 1.84 -28.26 12.47
C ALA A 270 1.59 -28.85 13.86
N ARG A 271 2.08 -28.20 14.94
CA ARG A 271 1.80 -28.62 16.33
C ARG A 271 0.30 -28.53 16.66
N SER A 272 -0.40 -27.51 16.16
CA SER A 272 -1.83 -27.32 16.44
C SER A 272 -2.72 -28.30 15.71
N VAL A 273 -2.20 -29.14 14.80
CA VAL A 273 -2.92 -30.23 14.12
C VAL A 273 -2.18 -31.58 14.19
N ASP A 274 -1.25 -31.73 15.13
CA ASP A 274 -0.41 -32.92 15.26
C ASP A 274 -1.25 -34.20 15.44
N GLY A 275 -0.88 -35.26 14.70
CA GLY A 275 -1.58 -36.56 14.72
C GLY A 275 -3.02 -36.55 14.20
N ARG A 276 -3.51 -35.44 13.61
CA ARG A 276 -4.90 -35.30 13.16
C ARG A 276 -5.05 -35.41 11.65
N LYS A 277 -6.24 -35.86 11.23
CA LYS A 277 -6.71 -35.63 9.86
C LYS A 277 -7.21 -34.20 9.75
N VAL A 278 -6.79 -33.51 8.70
CA VAL A 278 -7.19 -32.13 8.44
C VAL A 278 -7.78 -32.01 7.05
N VAL A 279 -8.72 -31.10 6.93
CA VAL A 279 -9.29 -30.68 5.65
C VAL A 279 -8.57 -29.40 5.24
N VAL A 280 -8.02 -29.39 4.03
CA VAL A 280 -7.37 -28.22 3.43
C VAL A 280 -8.28 -27.63 2.37
N GLU A 281 -8.44 -26.31 2.39
CA GLU A 281 -9.10 -25.55 1.33
C GLU A 281 -8.07 -24.70 0.60
N LEU A 282 -8.03 -24.84 -0.73
CA LEU A 282 -7.16 -24.11 -1.64
C LEU A 282 -8.02 -23.29 -2.61
N ALA A 283 -7.86 -21.98 -2.60
CA ALA A 283 -8.48 -21.09 -3.57
C ALA A 283 -7.44 -20.71 -4.65
N ALA A 284 -7.64 -21.22 -5.87
CA ALA A 284 -6.74 -21.03 -7.00
C ALA A 284 -7.53 -20.72 -8.28
N GLY A 285 -6.88 -20.18 -9.30
CA GLY A 285 -7.58 -19.76 -10.51
C GLY A 285 -6.72 -19.53 -11.74
N SER A 286 -7.41 -19.41 -12.87
CA SER A 286 -6.83 -19.12 -14.18
C SER A 286 -6.84 -17.61 -14.48
N PRO A 287 -5.67 -17.00 -14.77
CA PRO A 287 -5.57 -15.57 -15.09
C PRO A 287 -6.35 -15.13 -16.33
N ASP A 288 -6.35 -15.98 -17.35
CA ASP A 288 -6.87 -15.73 -18.70
C ASP A 288 -8.17 -16.50 -19.00
N GLY A 289 -8.65 -17.31 -18.06
CA GLY A 289 -9.84 -18.14 -18.23
C GLY A 289 -9.59 -19.42 -19.04
N THR A 290 -8.35 -19.68 -19.46
CA THR A 290 -7.96 -20.94 -20.11
C THR A 290 -7.88 -22.03 -19.04
N ALA A 291 -8.36 -23.24 -19.37
CA ALA A 291 -8.28 -24.38 -18.47
C ALA A 291 -6.82 -24.73 -18.16
N ARG A 292 -6.52 -24.95 -16.88
CA ARG A 292 -5.18 -25.22 -16.36
C ARG A 292 -5.24 -26.36 -15.38
N THR A 293 -4.29 -27.28 -15.49
CA THR A 293 -4.11 -28.41 -14.58
C THR A 293 -2.91 -28.16 -13.67
N PHE A 294 -3.04 -28.56 -12.41
CA PHE A 294 -1.96 -28.47 -11.43
C PHE A 294 -2.06 -29.60 -10.42
N ALA A 295 -0.90 -30.01 -9.91
CA ALA A 295 -0.76 -31.00 -8.85
C ALA A 295 -0.46 -30.31 -7.51
N VAL A 296 -0.96 -30.90 -6.43
CA VAL A 296 -0.68 -30.51 -5.05
C VAL A 296 -0.01 -31.67 -4.32
N GLU A 297 1.09 -31.37 -3.63
CA GLU A 297 1.82 -32.32 -2.78
C GLU A 297 2.09 -31.71 -1.41
N CYS A 298 1.69 -32.42 -0.34
CA CYS A 298 1.87 -31.94 1.03
C CYS A 298 3.07 -32.64 1.66
N ARG A 299 4.08 -31.88 2.06
CA ARG A 299 5.31 -32.38 2.69
C ARG A 299 5.40 -31.91 4.13
N LEU A 300 5.17 -32.79 5.10
CA LEU A 300 5.30 -32.48 6.53
C LEU A 300 6.35 -33.38 7.19
N GLY A 301 7.30 -32.78 7.90
CA GLY A 301 8.41 -33.51 8.51
C GLY A 301 9.23 -34.33 7.50
N GLY A 302 9.37 -33.81 6.26
CA GLY A 302 10.09 -34.48 5.18
C GLY A 302 9.36 -35.66 4.51
N ARG A 303 8.10 -35.91 4.85
CA ARG A 303 7.28 -36.99 4.27
C ARG A 303 6.13 -36.43 3.45
N SER A 304 5.76 -37.10 2.36
CA SER A 304 4.52 -36.81 1.64
C SER A 304 3.32 -37.38 2.43
N VAL A 305 2.32 -36.53 2.69
CA VAL A 305 1.21 -36.87 3.62
C VAL A 305 -0.20 -36.76 3.02
N CYS A 306 -0.32 -36.23 1.80
CA CYS A 306 -1.59 -36.21 1.06
C CYS A 306 -1.48 -36.88 -0.33
N GLY A 307 -0.32 -37.48 -0.64
CA GLY A 307 -0.01 -37.93 -2.00
C GLY A 307 0.05 -36.77 -2.99
N ARG A 308 -0.10 -37.10 -4.28
CA ARG A 308 -0.18 -36.10 -5.36
C ARG A 308 -1.64 -35.94 -5.82
N GLN A 309 -2.24 -34.81 -5.49
CA GLN A 309 -3.63 -34.49 -5.81
C GLN A 309 -3.67 -33.62 -7.07
N ASN A 310 -4.45 -34.00 -8.09
CA ASN A 310 -4.53 -33.24 -9.34
C ASN A 310 -5.85 -32.47 -9.43
N PHE A 311 -5.76 -31.19 -9.77
CA PHE A 311 -6.89 -30.29 -9.92
C PHE A 311 -6.86 -29.58 -11.27
N ALA A 312 -8.00 -29.01 -11.65
CA ALA A 312 -8.12 -28.19 -12.85
C ALA A 312 -9.02 -26.98 -12.57
N THR A 313 -8.66 -25.83 -13.14
CA THR A 313 -9.49 -24.61 -13.12
C THR A 313 -9.46 -23.92 -14.47
N ALA A 314 -10.61 -23.41 -14.90
CA ALA A 314 -10.73 -22.46 -16.00
C ALA A 314 -11.34 -21.13 -15.54
N ARG A 315 -11.77 -21.04 -14.27
CA ARG A 315 -12.35 -19.81 -13.72
C ARG A 315 -11.24 -18.92 -13.19
N ARG A 316 -11.52 -17.62 -13.04
CA ARG A 316 -10.61 -16.73 -12.33
C ARG A 316 -10.38 -17.12 -10.88
N SER A 317 -11.34 -17.79 -10.24
CA SER A 317 -11.22 -18.32 -8.88
C SER A 317 -12.12 -19.54 -8.73
N ASP A 318 -11.55 -20.65 -8.29
CA ASP A 318 -12.23 -21.86 -7.84
C ASP A 318 -11.72 -22.24 -6.44
N THR A 319 -12.51 -23.01 -5.70
CA THR A 319 -12.15 -23.55 -4.39
C THR A 319 -12.03 -25.07 -4.46
N PHE A 320 -10.88 -25.59 -4.04
CA PHE A 320 -10.56 -27.01 -3.99
C PHE A 320 -10.46 -27.44 -2.53
N VAL A 321 -10.97 -28.63 -2.22
CA VAL A 321 -10.94 -29.20 -0.87
C VAL A 321 -10.35 -30.59 -0.93
N PHE A 322 -9.41 -30.90 -0.05
CA PHE A 322 -8.78 -32.21 0.05
C PHE A 322 -8.34 -32.51 1.48
N ASP A 323 -8.19 -33.80 1.80
CA ASP A 323 -7.76 -34.25 3.11
C ASP A 323 -6.24 -34.46 3.18
N MET A 324 -5.67 -34.26 4.37
CA MET A 324 -4.27 -34.51 4.70
C MET A 324 -4.17 -35.17 6.07
N GLU A 325 -3.29 -36.16 6.21
CA GLU A 325 -3.01 -36.80 7.50
C GLU A 325 -1.72 -36.23 8.10
N VAL A 326 -1.83 -35.46 9.19
CA VAL A 326 -0.65 -34.87 9.83
C VAL A 326 0.01 -35.93 10.71
N PRO A 327 1.27 -36.32 10.43
CA PRO A 327 1.91 -37.36 11.22
C PRO A 327 2.33 -36.80 12.58
N GLU A 328 2.29 -37.65 13.61
CA GLU A 328 2.72 -37.28 14.96
C GLU A 328 4.16 -36.78 14.99
N GLY A 329 4.39 -35.72 15.77
CA GLY A 329 5.69 -35.06 15.91
C GLY A 329 6.09 -34.19 14.72
N ALA A 330 5.19 -33.91 13.77
CA ALA A 330 5.48 -33.00 12.67
C ALA A 330 5.75 -31.58 13.19
N ARG A 331 6.94 -31.05 12.91
CA ARG A 331 7.34 -29.70 13.35
C ARG A 331 7.10 -28.64 12.31
N ALA A 332 7.21 -28.93 11.03
CA ALA A 332 6.98 -27.97 9.96
C ALA A 332 6.78 -28.73 8.66
N GLY A 333 6.37 -28.01 7.63
CA GLY A 333 6.24 -28.55 6.29
C GLY A 333 5.95 -27.48 5.26
N ASP A 334 5.57 -27.94 4.09
CA ASP A 334 5.13 -27.11 2.99
C ASP A 334 4.07 -27.86 2.16
N ILE A 335 3.28 -27.10 1.42
CA ILE A 335 2.35 -27.61 0.43
C ILE A 335 2.80 -27.06 -0.92
N ALA A 336 3.27 -27.95 -1.79
CA ALA A 336 3.73 -27.62 -3.13
C ALA A 336 2.57 -27.65 -4.12
N ILE A 337 2.55 -26.66 -5.02
CA ILE A 337 1.60 -26.51 -6.11
C ILE A 337 2.41 -26.45 -7.41
N THR A 338 2.27 -27.49 -8.24
CA THR A 338 3.06 -27.66 -9.46
C THR A 338 2.12 -27.66 -10.67
N PRO A 339 2.17 -26.65 -11.55
CA PRO A 339 1.48 -26.69 -12.83
C PRO A 339 1.91 -27.93 -13.62
N THR A 340 0.96 -28.71 -14.11
CA THR A 340 1.27 -29.94 -14.87
C THR A 340 1.41 -29.70 -16.36
N GLU A 341 1.10 -28.48 -16.81
CA GLU A 341 1.22 -28.02 -18.19
C GLU A 341 1.96 -26.68 -18.25
N PRO A 342 2.82 -26.48 -19.25
CA PRO A 342 3.56 -25.23 -19.40
C PRO A 342 2.60 -24.08 -19.72
N SER A 343 2.81 -22.93 -19.06
CA SER A 343 2.05 -21.72 -19.35
C SER A 343 2.77 -20.45 -18.96
N THR A 344 2.69 -19.45 -19.84
CA THR A 344 3.19 -18.09 -19.60
C THR A 344 2.21 -17.24 -18.78
N ALA A 345 0.92 -17.56 -18.80
CA ALA A 345 -0.07 -16.84 -18.00
C ALA A 345 0.00 -17.24 -16.52
N GLY A 346 0.52 -18.42 -16.18
CA GLY A 346 0.70 -18.84 -14.79
C GLY A 346 -0.61 -19.24 -14.09
N LEU A 347 -0.59 -19.29 -12.76
CA LEU A 347 -1.71 -19.69 -11.91
C LEU A 347 -1.93 -18.63 -10.83
N TYR A 348 -3.18 -18.28 -10.54
CA TYR A 348 -3.50 -17.45 -9.39
C TYR A 348 -3.67 -18.29 -8.13
N LEU A 349 -3.12 -17.82 -7.02
CA LEU A 349 -3.33 -18.35 -5.67
C LEU A 349 -3.93 -17.24 -4.80
N TYR A 350 -5.14 -17.47 -4.30
CA TYR A 350 -5.89 -16.51 -3.49
C TYR A 350 -5.79 -16.78 -2.00
N ALA A 351 -5.89 -18.05 -1.60
CA ALA A 351 -5.84 -18.44 -0.21
C ALA A 351 -5.54 -19.93 -0.07
N MET A 352 -4.97 -20.31 1.06
CA MET A 352 -4.86 -21.68 1.52
C MET A 352 -5.10 -21.72 3.02
N ARG A 353 -5.99 -22.59 3.48
CA ARG A 353 -6.35 -22.73 4.88
C ARG A 353 -6.62 -24.18 5.24
N LEU A 354 -6.47 -24.52 6.50
CA LEU A 354 -6.75 -25.87 6.99
C LEU A 354 -7.58 -25.86 8.27
N ARG A 355 -8.24 -26.97 8.56
CA ARG A 355 -8.95 -27.18 9.82
C ARG A 355 -8.93 -28.66 10.20
N ASN A 356 -9.23 -28.95 11.46
CA ASN A 356 -9.50 -30.34 11.89
C ASN A 356 -10.66 -30.92 11.06
N GLY A 357 -10.46 -32.14 10.55
CA GLY A 357 -11.45 -32.89 9.77
C GLY A 357 -12.41 -33.72 10.61
#